data_AF-A0A6A1W7R4-F1
#
_entry.id   AF-A0A6A1W7R4-F1
#
_cell.length_a   1.000
_cell.length_b   1.000
_cell.length_c   1.000
_cell.angle_alpha   90.00
_cell.angle_beta   90.00
_cell.angle_gamma   90.00
#
_symmetry.space_group_name_H-M   'P 1'
#
loop_
_entity.id
_entity.type
_entity.pdbx_description
1 polymer ?
#
loop_
_entity_poly.entity_id
_entity_poly.type
_entity_poly.pdbx_seq_one_letter_code
_entity_poly.pdbx_strand_id
1 'polypeptide(L)'
;MKFFYFRKFNLIWNGKFTPSQRAIISDFILSLSSSAPKTAQPSVATWWKATDKYYQLMNSRKLRRLILSLCNRIMDKDYSMGKLHARRQIELLAAKGRQENAINVVLTSADVAVNGFCSICGTHGFSKGKIIKGEAPQVCVHLGWQPATQCPAQCAWPFHQPMNRPKSPSLVAPNKEVGLDGMVINLARLLAGTATTNPFGNGYFTGPKEDALEAGSACPGMYGLGAYPGYAGELSVDPRSGASYNANVANRMKHLLSALFDPFTNSCSPLGTGR
;
A
#
# COMPACT_ATOMS: atom_id res chain seq x y z
N MET A 1 4.53 -14.48 -19.52
CA MET A 1 4.25 -13.85 -18.21
C MET A 1 3.32 -14.76 -17.40
N LYS A 2 3.76 -15.27 -16.23
CA LYS A 2 2.90 -16.03 -15.28
C LYS A 2 2.60 -15.14 -14.07
N PHE A 3 1.47 -14.46 -14.02
CA PHE A 3 1.06 -13.75 -12.79
C PHE A 3 0.55 -14.74 -11.74
N PHE A 4 0.96 -14.54 -10.48
CA PHE A 4 0.41 -15.27 -9.35
C PHE A 4 -0.84 -14.57 -8.82
N TYR A 5 -1.91 -15.35 -8.63
CA TYR A 5 -3.21 -14.85 -8.25
C TYR A 5 -3.38 -14.91 -6.74
N PHE A 6 -2.90 -13.88 -6.05
CA PHE A 6 -3.12 -13.79 -4.62
C PHE A 6 -4.55 -13.29 -4.33
N ARG A 7 -5.37 -14.16 -3.76
CA ARG A 7 -6.74 -13.83 -3.33
C ARG A 7 -6.86 -13.62 -1.82
N LYS A 8 -5.76 -13.86 -1.09
CA LYS A 8 -5.74 -13.94 0.37
C LYS A 8 -4.69 -12.98 0.94
N PHE A 9 -5.13 -12.09 1.82
CA PHE A 9 -4.26 -11.22 2.60
C PHE A 9 -4.14 -11.73 4.03
N ASN A 10 -2.93 -11.68 4.58
CA ASN A 10 -2.70 -11.84 6.01
C ASN A 10 -2.00 -10.59 6.52
N LEU A 11 -2.52 -10.05 7.62
CA LEU A 11 -1.89 -8.93 8.33
C LEU A 11 -1.12 -9.49 9.51
N ILE A 12 0.18 -9.18 9.57
CA ILE A 12 1.09 -9.59 10.64
C ILE A 12 1.50 -8.32 11.38
N TRP A 13 0.99 -8.15 12.59
CA TRP A 13 1.22 -6.99 13.43
C TRP A 13 2.39 -7.27 14.38
N ASN A 14 3.56 -6.73 14.08
CA ASN A 14 4.75 -6.84 14.92
C ASN A 14 4.84 -5.61 15.84
N GLY A 15 4.67 -5.86 17.14
CA GLY A 15 4.64 -4.85 18.19
C GLY A 15 3.24 -4.35 18.55
N LYS A 16 3.18 -3.17 19.19
CA LYS A 16 1.98 -2.67 19.86
C LYS A 16 1.21 -1.68 18.97
N PHE A 17 0.05 -2.11 18.52
CA PHE A 17 -0.94 -1.27 17.83
C PHE A 17 -2.18 -1.13 18.70
N THR A 18 -2.80 0.04 18.70
CA THR A 18 -4.12 0.22 19.31
C THR A 18 -5.22 -0.44 18.45
N PRO A 19 -6.40 -0.75 19.00
CA PRO A 19 -7.54 -1.21 18.20
C PRO A 19 -7.90 -0.25 17.06
N SER A 20 -7.84 1.07 17.28
CA SER A 20 -8.13 2.09 16.26
C SER A 20 -7.10 2.07 15.12
N GLN A 21 -5.80 1.99 15.44
CA GLN A 21 -4.75 1.87 14.43
C GLN A 21 -4.90 0.62 13.58
N ARG A 22 -5.30 -0.51 14.20
CA ARG A 22 -5.56 -1.75 13.45
C ARG A 22 -6.77 -1.64 12.53
N ALA A 23 -7.81 -0.92 12.94
CA ALA A 23 -9.01 -0.71 12.14
C ALA A 23 -8.68 0.06 10.85
N ILE A 24 -7.86 1.12 10.93
CA ILE A 24 -7.46 1.94 9.77
C ILE A 24 -6.89 1.06 8.63
N ILE A 25 -5.88 0.23 8.92
CA ILE A 25 -5.25 -0.60 7.87
C ILE A 25 -6.16 -1.76 7.45
N SER A 26 -6.86 -2.38 8.40
CA SER A 26 -7.75 -3.51 8.10
C SER A 26 -8.87 -3.09 7.16
N ASP A 27 -9.49 -1.94 7.42
CA ASP A 27 -10.59 -1.43 6.62
C ASP A 27 -10.10 -0.93 5.27
N PHE A 28 -8.90 -0.34 5.18
CA PHE A 28 -8.26 -0.05 3.90
C PHE A 28 -8.14 -1.31 3.04
N ILE A 29 -7.58 -2.42 3.57
CA ILE A 29 -7.43 -3.69 2.83
C ILE A 29 -8.80 -4.25 2.41
N LEU A 30 -9.78 -4.23 3.30
CA LEU A 30 -11.14 -4.70 2.99
C LEU A 30 -11.83 -3.83 1.92
N SER A 31 -11.46 -2.54 1.85
CA SER A 31 -12.04 -1.60 0.89
C SER A 31 -11.53 -1.76 -0.54
N LEU A 32 -10.39 -2.44 -0.76
CA LEU A 32 -9.85 -2.70 -2.10
C LEU A 32 -10.80 -3.54 -2.98
N SER A 33 -11.59 -4.41 -2.37
CA SER A 33 -12.54 -5.29 -3.07
C SER A 33 -14.01 -5.02 -2.76
N SER A 34 -14.29 -4.01 -1.92
CA SER A 34 -15.65 -3.70 -1.49
C SER A 34 -16.35 -2.80 -2.51
N SER A 35 -17.33 -3.34 -3.23
CA SER A 35 -18.30 -2.55 -4.02
C SER A 35 -19.52 -2.20 -3.15
N ALA A 36 -19.30 -1.62 -1.97
CA ALA A 36 -20.41 -1.21 -1.12
C ALA A 36 -21.23 -0.11 -1.82
N PRO A 37 -22.54 -0.31 -2.08
CA PRO A 37 -23.37 0.64 -2.83
C PRO A 37 -23.49 2.03 -2.19
N LYS A 38 -23.19 2.14 -0.90
CA LYS A 38 -23.36 3.37 -0.10
C LYS A 38 -22.07 4.17 0.09
N THR A 39 -20.93 3.75 -0.48
CA THR A 39 -19.68 4.48 -0.34
C THR A 39 -19.63 5.64 -1.33
N ALA A 40 -19.40 6.86 -0.80
CA ALA A 40 -19.23 8.05 -1.63
C ALA A 40 -18.08 7.87 -2.63
N GLN A 41 -18.24 8.41 -3.84
CA GLN A 41 -17.21 8.39 -4.86
C GLN A 41 -16.37 9.68 -4.81
N PRO A 42 -15.08 9.63 -5.17
CA PRO A 42 -14.32 8.42 -5.48
C PRO A 42 -14.00 7.57 -4.23
N SER A 43 -13.89 6.24 -4.41
CA SER A 43 -13.60 5.28 -3.33
C SER A 43 -12.28 4.53 -3.54
N VAL A 44 -11.77 3.89 -2.48
CA VAL A 44 -10.58 3.03 -2.56
C VAL A 44 -10.77 1.88 -3.56
N ALA A 45 -11.98 1.33 -3.65
CA ALA A 45 -12.30 0.29 -4.64
C ALA A 45 -12.20 0.83 -6.08
N THR A 46 -12.65 2.07 -6.31
CA THR A 46 -12.54 2.74 -7.62
C THR A 46 -11.08 2.96 -8.00
N TRP A 47 -10.24 3.35 -7.04
CA TRP A 47 -8.80 3.44 -7.23
C TRP A 47 -8.17 2.09 -7.55
N TRP A 48 -8.50 1.04 -6.79
CA TRP A 48 -7.97 -0.31 -7.00
C TRP A 48 -8.34 -0.85 -8.39
N LYS A 49 -9.54 -0.54 -8.88
CA LYS A 49 -10.01 -0.94 -10.22
C LYS A 49 -9.11 -0.45 -11.36
N ALA A 50 -8.32 0.61 -11.17
CA ALA A 50 -7.36 1.05 -12.17
C ALA A 50 -6.30 -0.03 -12.47
N THR A 51 -6.02 -0.95 -11.52
CA THR A 51 -5.14 -2.11 -11.73
C THR A 51 -5.68 -3.08 -12.80
N ASP A 52 -6.99 -3.09 -13.07
CA ASP A 52 -7.61 -3.95 -14.10
C ASP A 52 -7.05 -3.69 -15.50
N LYS A 53 -6.61 -2.45 -15.78
CA LYS A 53 -5.99 -2.06 -17.06
C LYS A 53 -4.75 -2.89 -17.37
N TYR A 54 -3.94 -3.19 -16.35
CA TYR A 54 -2.76 -4.03 -16.50
C TYR A 54 -3.11 -5.48 -16.81
N TYR A 55 -4.18 -6.02 -16.21
CA TYR A 55 -4.65 -7.37 -16.52
C TYR A 55 -5.24 -7.48 -17.94
N GLN A 56 -5.86 -6.41 -18.45
CA GLN A 56 -6.39 -6.37 -19.83
C GLN A 56 -5.28 -6.49 -20.88
N LEU A 57 -4.16 -5.77 -20.70
CA LEU A 57 -3.00 -5.85 -21.60
C LEU A 57 -2.46 -7.28 -21.76
N MET A 58 -2.71 -8.16 -20.80
CA MET A 58 -2.20 -9.52 -20.77
C MET A 58 -3.18 -10.54 -21.37
N ASN A 59 -4.30 -10.11 -21.97
CA ASN A 59 -5.34 -10.96 -22.59
C ASN A 59 -5.87 -12.09 -21.69
N SER A 60 -5.73 -11.94 -20.37
CA SER A 60 -6.12 -12.99 -19.42
C SER A 60 -7.61 -12.88 -19.08
N ARG A 61 -8.46 -13.48 -19.93
CA ARG A 61 -9.92 -13.51 -19.74
C ARG A 61 -10.38 -14.13 -18.41
N LYS A 62 -9.53 -14.93 -17.74
CA LYS A 62 -9.80 -15.58 -16.44
C LYS A 62 -9.71 -14.63 -15.22
N LEU A 63 -9.28 -13.38 -15.40
CA LEU A 63 -8.83 -12.52 -14.29
C LEU A 63 -9.81 -11.48 -13.75
N ARG A 64 -11.04 -11.45 -14.27
CA ARG A 64 -11.96 -10.30 -14.15
C ARG A 64 -12.46 -9.89 -12.76
N ARG A 65 -11.96 -10.48 -11.67
CA ARG A 65 -12.29 -10.05 -10.30
C ARG A 65 -11.26 -10.61 -9.32
N LEU A 66 -10.20 -9.85 -9.07
CA LEU A 66 -9.33 -10.13 -7.93
C LEU A 66 -10.12 -9.77 -6.66
N ILE A 67 -10.91 -10.72 -6.14
CA ILE A 67 -11.58 -10.56 -4.85
C ILE A 67 -10.54 -10.84 -3.78
N LEU A 68 -10.19 -9.78 -3.05
CA LEU A 68 -9.25 -9.82 -1.96
C LEU A 68 -10.00 -10.16 -0.68
N SER A 69 -9.62 -11.27 -0.07
CA SER A 69 -10.14 -11.70 1.22
C SER A 69 -9.08 -11.54 2.29
N LEU A 70 -9.41 -10.84 3.37
CA LEU A 70 -8.57 -10.82 4.56
C LEU A 70 -8.76 -12.15 5.30
N CYS A 71 -7.72 -12.99 5.32
CA CYS A 71 -7.78 -14.33 5.87
C CYS A 71 -7.35 -14.37 7.33
N ASN A 72 -6.12 -13.95 7.64
CA ASN A 72 -5.60 -14.01 9.01
C ASN A 72 -5.11 -12.65 9.51
N ARG A 73 -5.24 -12.46 10.83
CA ARG A 73 -4.62 -11.36 11.59
C ARG A 73 -3.71 -11.99 12.63
N ILE A 74 -2.41 -11.91 12.43
CA ILE A 74 -1.39 -12.49 13.31
C ILE A 74 -0.83 -11.37 14.17
N MET A 75 -0.83 -11.56 15.48
CA MET A 75 -0.27 -10.60 16.42
C MET A 75 1.03 -11.12 17.00
N ASP A 76 2.08 -10.31 16.93
CA ASP A 76 3.38 -10.55 17.53
C ASP A 76 3.69 -9.38 18.49
N LYS A 77 2.93 -9.33 19.59
CA LYS A 77 2.96 -8.22 20.56
C LYS A 77 4.25 -8.20 21.39
N ASP A 78 4.89 -9.36 21.55
CA ASP A 78 6.04 -9.56 22.42
C ASP A 78 7.38 -9.39 21.67
N TYR A 79 7.33 -8.87 20.44
CA TYR A 79 8.51 -8.60 19.61
C TYR A 79 9.39 -9.85 19.47
N SER A 80 8.83 -10.95 18.98
CA SER A 80 9.53 -12.26 18.91
C SER A 80 10.90 -12.27 18.22
N MET A 81 11.23 -11.24 17.43
CA MET A 81 12.53 -11.04 16.78
C MET A 81 13.24 -9.74 17.19
N GLY A 82 12.84 -9.16 18.32
CA GLY A 82 13.33 -7.88 18.82
C GLY A 82 12.67 -6.68 18.14
N LYS A 83 13.20 -5.49 18.47
CA LYS A 83 12.73 -4.20 17.96
C LYS A 83 13.60 -3.62 16.86
N LEU A 84 14.68 -4.29 16.48
CA LEU A 84 15.52 -3.88 15.36
C LEU A 84 15.52 -5.03 14.35
N HIS A 85 14.97 -4.78 13.17
CA HIS A 85 14.91 -5.80 12.13
C HIS A 85 15.88 -5.51 10.99
N ALA A 86 16.73 -6.49 10.70
CA ALA A 86 17.32 -6.66 9.39
C ALA A 86 16.27 -7.18 8.40
N ARG A 87 16.49 -6.97 7.10
CA ARG A 87 15.61 -7.43 6.01
C ARG A 87 15.25 -8.92 6.12
N ARG A 88 16.18 -9.76 6.56
CA ARG A 88 15.95 -11.20 6.76
C ARG A 88 14.95 -11.51 7.87
N GLN A 89 14.94 -10.75 8.97
CA GLN A 89 13.97 -10.95 10.08
C GLN A 89 12.55 -10.61 9.64
N ILE A 90 12.41 -9.64 8.75
CA ILE A 90 11.14 -9.27 8.14
C ILE A 90 10.56 -10.42 7.29
N GLU A 91 11.40 -11.10 6.50
CA GLU A 91 10.98 -12.28 5.73
C GLU A 91 10.54 -13.43 6.64
N LEU A 92 11.23 -13.62 7.77
CA LEU A 92 10.84 -14.57 8.81
C LEU A 92 9.51 -14.21 9.47
N LEU A 93 9.22 -12.91 9.68
CA LEU A 93 7.92 -12.47 10.18
C LEU A 93 6.82 -12.82 9.18
N ALA A 94 7.06 -12.53 7.90
CA ALA A 94 6.14 -12.85 6.83
C ALA A 94 5.87 -14.36 6.70
N ALA A 95 6.86 -15.20 7.03
CA ALA A 95 6.72 -16.66 7.04
C ALA A 95 5.74 -17.18 8.10
N LYS A 96 5.35 -16.38 9.10
CA LYS A 96 4.27 -16.74 10.04
C LYS A 96 2.88 -16.73 9.39
N GLY A 97 2.72 -16.00 8.28
CA GLY A 97 1.48 -15.94 7.52
C GLY A 97 1.19 -17.21 6.72
N ARG A 98 0.10 -17.19 5.95
CA ARG A 98 -0.22 -18.31 5.05
C ARG A 98 0.88 -18.42 4.01
N GLN A 99 1.31 -19.66 3.75
CA GLN A 99 2.39 -19.92 2.81
C GLN A 99 1.90 -20.12 1.37
N GLU A 100 0.60 -20.39 1.17
CA GLU A 100 0.01 -20.74 -0.13
C GLU A 100 -0.88 -19.65 -0.70
N ASN A 101 -0.51 -19.14 -1.89
CA ASN A 101 -1.28 -18.17 -2.68
C ASN A 101 -1.79 -16.98 -1.85
N ALA A 102 -0.90 -16.42 -1.02
CA ALA A 102 -1.22 -15.32 -0.11
C ALA A 102 -0.20 -14.16 -0.15
N ILE A 103 -0.70 -12.97 0.16
CA ILE A 103 0.10 -11.79 0.45
C ILE A 103 0.18 -11.65 1.97
N ASN A 104 1.39 -11.66 2.52
CA ASN A 104 1.66 -11.47 3.94
C ASN A 104 2.20 -10.06 4.16
N VAL A 105 1.34 -9.19 4.68
CA VAL A 105 1.68 -7.80 5.00
C VAL A 105 2.21 -7.77 6.43
N VAL A 106 3.48 -7.45 6.60
CA VAL A 106 4.12 -7.23 7.89
C VAL A 106 4.03 -5.74 8.22
N LEU A 107 3.34 -5.45 9.31
CA LEU A 107 3.12 -4.11 9.84
C LEU A 107 3.88 -3.99 11.15
N THR A 108 4.75 -3.00 11.26
CA THR A 108 5.59 -2.79 12.44
C THR A 108 5.18 -1.53 13.18
N SER A 109 5.11 -1.61 14.51
CA SER A 109 4.73 -0.49 15.35
C SER A 109 5.80 0.60 15.39
N ALA A 110 5.41 1.79 15.85
CA ALA A 110 6.29 2.95 16.00
C ALA A 110 7.59 2.69 16.77
N ASP A 111 7.62 1.74 17.69
CA ASP A 111 8.79 1.48 18.53
C ASP A 111 9.72 0.39 17.99
N VAL A 112 9.47 -0.11 16.78
CA VAL A 112 10.36 -1.01 16.06
C VAL A 112 11.19 -0.15 15.09
N ALA A 113 12.43 -0.53 14.78
CA ALA A 113 13.26 0.01 13.70
C ALA A 113 13.61 -1.01 12.61
N VAL A 114 13.69 -0.53 11.36
CA VAL A 114 14.20 -1.31 10.21
C VAL A 114 15.33 -0.60 9.51
N ASN A 115 16.38 -1.35 9.23
CA ASN A 115 17.53 -0.83 8.53
C ASN A 115 17.17 -0.43 7.09
N GLY A 116 17.59 0.77 6.67
CA GLY A 116 17.31 1.33 5.35
C GLY A 116 15.86 1.82 5.12
N PHE A 117 15.00 1.83 6.15
CA PHE A 117 13.59 2.19 6.02
C PHE A 117 13.37 3.57 5.39
N CYS A 118 14.12 4.57 5.85
CA CYS A 118 13.96 5.98 5.48
C CYS A 118 14.15 6.28 3.99
N SER A 119 14.83 5.40 3.25
CA SER A 119 15.08 5.57 1.82
C SER A 119 13.96 4.99 0.95
N ILE A 120 13.19 4.02 1.47
CA ILE A 120 12.26 3.22 0.65
C ILE A 120 10.80 3.29 1.11
N CYS A 121 10.54 3.63 2.38
CA CYS A 121 9.21 3.72 3.01
C CYS A 121 8.36 2.43 2.96
N GLY A 122 9.00 1.32 2.60
CA GLY A 122 8.43 0.00 2.49
C GLY A 122 9.07 -0.76 1.32
N THR A 123 8.96 -2.09 1.33
CA THR A 123 9.36 -2.92 0.20
C THR A 123 8.33 -4.01 0.04
N HIS A 124 8.27 -4.53 -1.19
CA HIS A 124 7.68 -5.82 -1.47
C HIS A 124 8.74 -6.80 -1.99
N GLY A 125 8.41 -8.08 -2.02
CA GLY A 125 9.28 -9.13 -2.52
C GLY A 125 8.59 -10.48 -2.46
N PHE A 126 9.26 -11.52 -2.94
CA PHE A 126 8.77 -12.89 -2.85
C PHE A 126 9.68 -13.74 -1.97
N SER A 127 9.09 -14.63 -1.19
CA SER A 127 9.81 -15.72 -0.53
C SER A 127 9.26 -17.07 -0.98
N LYS A 128 10.13 -18.09 -1.01
CA LYS A 128 9.72 -19.48 -1.22
C LYS A 128 9.20 -20.03 0.11
N GLY A 129 7.91 -20.29 0.19
CA GLY A 129 7.29 -20.99 1.31
C GLY A 129 7.64 -22.47 1.35
N LYS A 130 7.09 -23.19 2.33
CA LYS A 130 7.23 -24.65 2.43
C LYS A 130 6.74 -25.33 1.15
N ILE A 131 7.50 -26.27 0.61
CA ILE A 131 7.09 -27.07 -0.56
C ILE A 131 5.77 -27.79 -0.23
N ILE A 132 4.71 -27.48 -0.99
CA ILE A 132 3.39 -28.12 -0.90
C ILE A 132 3.13 -28.78 -2.26
N LYS A 133 2.86 -30.09 -2.28
CA LYS A 133 2.58 -30.86 -3.51
C LYS A 133 3.66 -30.69 -4.60
N GLY A 134 4.93 -30.61 -4.21
CA GLY A 134 6.06 -30.48 -5.15
C GLY A 134 6.36 -29.05 -5.63
N GLU A 135 5.57 -28.05 -5.22
CA GLU A 135 5.80 -26.64 -5.56
C GLU A 135 6.04 -25.79 -4.31
N ALA A 136 7.03 -24.89 -4.33
CA ALA A 136 7.22 -23.93 -3.24
C ALA A 136 6.25 -22.75 -3.45
N PRO A 137 5.23 -22.59 -2.60
CA PRO A 137 4.27 -21.53 -2.75
C PRO A 137 4.90 -20.20 -2.37
N GLN A 138 4.50 -19.13 -3.05
CA GLN A 138 5.24 -17.87 -2.98
C GLN A 138 4.51 -16.87 -2.09
N VAL A 139 5.23 -16.28 -1.16
CA VAL A 139 4.71 -15.30 -0.21
C VAL A 139 5.14 -13.92 -0.69
N CYS A 140 4.17 -13.06 -1.02
CA CYS A 140 4.48 -11.65 -1.23
C CYS A 140 4.52 -10.93 0.12
N VAL A 141 5.66 -10.33 0.45
CA VAL A 141 5.85 -9.60 1.71
C VAL A 141 5.58 -8.13 1.46
N HIS A 142 4.82 -7.44 2.30
CA HIS A 142 4.67 -5.98 2.25
C HIS A 142 5.02 -5.37 3.59
N LEU A 143 5.77 -4.26 3.58
CA LEU A 143 6.18 -3.58 4.81
C LEU A 143 5.42 -2.27 4.97
N GLY A 144 4.58 -2.23 6.00
CA GLY A 144 4.01 -0.98 6.51
C GLY A 144 4.70 -0.63 7.81
N TRP A 145 5.54 0.40 7.80
CA TRP A 145 6.08 0.96 9.03
C TRP A 145 5.22 2.09 9.50
N GLN A 146 5.19 2.35 10.81
CA GLN A 146 4.64 3.59 11.32
C GLN A 146 5.72 4.67 11.23
N PRO A 147 5.70 5.56 10.23
CA PRO A 147 6.74 6.56 10.00
C PRO A 147 6.77 7.63 11.09
N ALA A 148 5.81 7.63 12.03
CA ALA A 148 5.71 8.62 13.11
C ALA A 148 7.00 8.76 13.94
N THR A 149 7.82 7.71 14.03
CA THR A 149 9.08 7.71 14.78
C THR A 149 10.32 7.61 13.90
N GLN A 150 10.21 7.04 12.71
CA GLN A 150 11.32 6.89 11.76
C GLN A 150 10.95 7.57 10.45
N CYS A 151 11.61 8.69 10.17
CA CYS A 151 11.53 9.42 8.91
C CYS A 151 10.10 9.83 8.50
N PRO A 152 9.34 10.50 9.40
CA PRO A 152 8.00 10.98 9.10
C PRO A 152 8.00 11.97 7.93
N ALA A 153 9.04 12.80 7.84
CA ALA A 153 9.24 13.76 6.77
C ALA A 153 9.29 13.14 5.36
N GLN A 154 9.79 11.91 5.24
CA GLN A 154 9.90 11.19 3.98
C GLN A 154 8.68 10.29 3.72
N CYS A 155 8.28 9.51 4.72
CA CYS A 155 7.33 8.41 4.53
C CYS A 155 5.89 8.75 4.93
N ALA A 156 5.66 9.86 5.62
CA ALA A 156 4.33 10.38 5.96
C ALA A 156 3.95 11.63 5.17
N TRP A 157 4.76 12.06 4.20
CA TRP A 157 4.37 13.15 3.30
C TRP A 157 3.09 12.73 2.53
N PRO A 158 2.07 13.62 2.40
CA PRO A 158 2.06 15.06 2.69
C PRO A 158 1.57 15.46 4.09
N PHE A 159 1.37 14.52 5.01
CA PHE A 159 0.89 14.77 6.37
C PHE A 159 1.98 15.21 7.35
N HIS A 160 3.25 15.15 6.95
CA HIS A 160 4.37 15.66 7.72
C HIS A 160 5.28 16.50 6.83
N GLN A 161 5.89 17.54 7.42
CA GLN A 161 6.73 18.45 6.68
C GLN A 161 7.99 17.71 6.20
N PRO A 162 8.31 17.78 4.89
CA PRO A 162 9.54 17.24 4.35
C PRO A 162 10.72 18.17 4.70
N MET A 163 11.88 17.60 5.03
CA MET A 163 13.06 18.38 5.43
C MET A 163 13.68 19.18 4.25
N ASN A 164 13.57 18.65 3.02
CA ASN A 164 14.27 19.14 1.83
C ASN A 164 13.32 19.56 0.66
N ARG A 165 12.05 19.88 0.94
CA ARG A 165 11.10 20.35 -0.09
C ARG A 165 10.59 21.77 0.21
N PRO A 166 10.09 22.51 -0.80
CA PRO A 166 9.49 23.83 -0.59
C PRO A 166 8.46 23.78 0.55
N LYS A 167 8.44 24.81 1.40
CA LYS A 167 7.64 24.91 2.63
C LYS A 167 6.13 25.02 2.36
N SER A 168 5.53 24.04 1.71
CA SER A 168 4.07 23.88 1.76
C SER A 168 3.67 23.36 3.15
N PRO A 169 2.61 23.91 3.77
CA PRO A 169 2.09 23.37 5.02
C PRO A 169 1.71 21.90 4.88
N SER A 170 1.94 21.11 5.93
CA SER A 170 1.47 19.72 5.96
C SER A 170 -0.04 19.65 5.91
N LEU A 171 -0.54 18.65 5.19
CA LEU A 171 -1.96 18.37 5.17
C LEU A 171 -2.40 17.73 6.49
N VAL A 172 -3.66 17.91 6.84
CA VAL A 172 -4.25 17.26 8.01
C VAL A 172 -4.60 15.81 7.66
N ALA A 173 -4.10 14.88 8.48
CA ALA A 173 -4.24 13.45 8.27
C ALA A 173 -5.71 12.99 8.50
N PRO A 174 -6.32 12.23 7.57
CA PRO A 174 -7.76 11.91 7.62
C PRO A 174 -8.18 11.01 8.77
N ASN A 175 -7.29 10.18 9.29
CA ASN A 175 -7.58 9.29 10.41
C ASN A 175 -6.92 9.76 11.72
N LYS A 176 -6.43 11.02 11.75
CA LYS A 176 -5.75 11.66 12.90
C LYS A 176 -4.48 10.96 13.35
N GLU A 177 -3.93 10.07 12.52
CA GLU A 177 -2.75 9.27 12.81
C GLU A 177 -1.77 9.45 11.65
N VAL A 178 -0.95 10.50 11.67
CA VAL A 178 0.04 10.83 10.61
C VAL A 178 0.85 9.61 10.19
N GLY A 179 1.26 8.79 11.17
CA GLY A 179 1.96 7.54 10.92
C GLY A 179 1.13 6.54 10.11
N LEU A 180 -0.09 6.22 10.55
CA LEU A 180 -0.92 5.22 9.89
C LEU A 180 -1.43 5.71 8.53
N ASP A 181 -1.74 7.00 8.41
CA ASP A 181 -2.14 7.60 7.14
C ASP A 181 -1.00 7.58 6.11
N GLY A 182 0.24 7.85 6.54
CA GLY A 182 1.43 7.62 5.72
C GLY A 182 1.66 6.14 5.37
N MET A 183 1.40 5.24 6.32
CA MET A 183 1.50 3.80 6.11
C MET A 183 0.48 3.32 5.05
N VAL A 184 -0.75 3.86 5.05
CA VAL A 184 -1.76 3.55 4.02
C VAL A 184 -1.28 3.98 2.63
N ILE A 185 -0.70 5.18 2.48
CA ILE A 185 -0.16 5.63 1.19
C ILE A 185 0.87 4.63 0.65
N ASN A 186 1.85 4.25 1.48
CA ASN A 186 2.93 3.36 1.06
C ASN A 186 2.41 1.94 0.81
N LEU A 187 1.52 1.44 1.65
CA LEU A 187 0.90 0.13 1.48
C LEU A 187 0.10 0.08 0.19
N ALA A 188 -0.70 1.11 -0.11
CA ALA A 188 -1.46 1.21 -1.36
C ALA A 188 -0.53 1.11 -2.57
N ARG A 189 0.49 1.98 -2.65
CA ARG A 189 1.51 1.97 -3.70
C ARG A 189 2.11 0.57 -3.90
N LEU A 190 2.54 -0.06 -2.82
CA LEU A 190 3.22 -1.35 -2.89
C LEU A 190 2.26 -2.44 -3.35
N LEU A 191 1.01 -2.45 -2.86
CA LEU A 191 -0.01 -3.42 -3.27
C LEU A 191 -0.37 -3.29 -4.75
N ALA A 192 -0.50 -2.06 -5.24
CA ALA A 192 -0.72 -1.81 -6.66
C ALA A 192 0.48 -2.31 -7.46
N GLY A 193 1.71 -1.98 -7.04
CA GLY A 193 2.95 -2.50 -7.60
C GLY A 193 2.96 -4.03 -7.70
N THR A 194 2.75 -4.75 -6.60
CA THR A 194 2.64 -6.22 -6.58
C THR A 194 1.55 -6.76 -7.53
N ALA A 195 0.39 -6.08 -7.58
CA ALA A 195 -0.73 -6.53 -8.40
C ALA A 195 -0.44 -6.38 -9.91
N THR A 196 0.24 -5.31 -10.31
CA THR A 196 0.56 -4.96 -11.70
C THR A 196 1.92 -5.48 -12.17
N THR A 197 2.82 -5.67 -11.22
CA THR A 197 4.21 -6.09 -11.37
C THR A 197 4.35 -7.35 -10.54
N ASN A 198 4.19 -8.49 -11.22
CA ASN A 198 4.32 -9.80 -10.60
C ASN A 198 5.57 -9.83 -9.71
N PRO A 199 5.48 -10.25 -8.43
CA PRO A 199 6.59 -10.12 -7.48
C PRO A 199 7.86 -10.88 -7.87
N PHE A 200 7.85 -11.68 -8.94
CA PHE A 200 9.03 -12.35 -9.53
C PHE A 200 9.80 -11.47 -10.53
N GLY A 201 9.43 -10.19 -10.66
CA GLY A 201 10.10 -9.23 -11.52
C GLY A 201 9.96 -9.53 -13.02
N ASN A 202 8.84 -10.14 -13.41
CA ASN A 202 8.46 -10.38 -14.80
C ASN A 202 7.05 -9.83 -15.10
N GLY A 203 6.57 -8.91 -14.26
CA GLY A 203 5.31 -8.19 -14.50
C GLY A 203 5.50 -6.94 -15.34
N TYR A 204 4.52 -6.02 -15.32
CA TYR A 204 4.66 -4.75 -16.02
C TYR A 204 5.51 -3.79 -15.19
N PHE A 205 6.60 -3.29 -15.76
CA PHE A 205 7.40 -2.21 -15.21
C PHE A 205 8.01 -1.42 -16.36
N THR A 206 8.26 -0.13 -16.16
CA THR A 206 9.02 0.69 -17.10
C THR A 206 10.47 0.77 -16.62
N GLY A 207 11.43 0.76 -17.56
CA GLY A 207 12.87 0.74 -17.24
C GLY A 207 13.47 -0.67 -17.06
N PRO A 208 14.77 -0.77 -16.75
CA PRO A 208 15.45 -2.04 -16.46
C PRO A 208 14.88 -2.68 -15.18
N LYS A 209 15.01 -4.01 -15.04
CA LYS A 209 14.41 -4.78 -13.93
C LYS A 209 14.92 -4.33 -12.56
N GLU A 210 16.14 -3.84 -12.54
CA GLU A 210 16.90 -3.36 -11.39
C GLU A 210 16.46 -1.96 -10.93
N ASP A 211 15.78 -1.22 -11.81
CA ASP A 211 15.18 0.11 -11.56
C ASP A 211 13.78 0.18 -12.19
N ALA A 212 13.00 -0.86 -11.93
CA ALA A 212 11.67 -1.07 -12.47
C ALA A 212 10.69 -0.07 -11.86
N LEU A 213 10.23 0.88 -12.65
CA LEU A 213 9.13 1.77 -12.28
C LEU A 213 7.80 1.00 -12.40
N GLU A 214 7.23 0.67 -11.24
CA GLU A 214 5.94 -0.01 -11.12
C GLU A 214 4.76 0.98 -11.11
N ALA A 215 3.55 0.45 -11.32
CA ALA A 215 2.32 1.27 -11.39
C ALA A 215 2.15 2.23 -10.21
N GLY A 216 2.47 1.78 -8.99
CA GLY A 216 2.33 2.56 -7.76
C GLY A 216 3.52 3.46 -7.43
N SER A 217 4.69 3.24 -8.04
CA SER A 217 5.90 4.05 -7.79
C SER A 217 6.18 5.08 -8.87
N ALA A 218 5.64 4.89 -10.09
CA ALA A 218 5.83 5.79 -11.22
C ALA A 218 5.20 7.18 -11.06
N CYS A 219 4.26 7.35 -10.12
CA CYS A 219 3.55 8.60 -9.88
C CYS A 219 3.81 9.17 -8.48
N PRO A 220 5.06 9.43 -8.09
CA PRO A 220 5.40 9.81 -6.72
C PRO A 220 4.75 11.13 -6.36
N GLY A 221 3.90 11.09 -5.33
CA GLY A 221 3.31 12.27 -4.73
C GLY A 221 2.23 13.02 -5.51
N MET A 222 1.73 12.41 -6.59
CA MET A 222 0.57 12.90 -7.31
C MET A 222 -0.71 12.36 -6.65
N TYR A 223 -1.38 13.16 -5.81
CA TYR A 223 -2.61 12.74 -5.12
C TYR A 223 -3.87 13.43 -5.67
N GLY A 224 -3.74 14.67 -6.10
CA GLY A 224 -4.82 15.51 -6.63
C GLY A 224 -4.47 16.14 -7.97
N LEU A 225 -5.44 16.83 -8.57
CA LEU A 225 -5.25 17.55 -9.83
C LEU A 225 -4.21 18.66 -9.66
N GLY A 226 -3.39 18.89 -10.68
CA GLY A 226 -2.33 19.90 -10.65
C GLY A 226 -1.19 19.62 -9.67
N ALA A 227 -1.05 18.39 -9.15
CA ALA A 227 0.06 18.05 -8.28
C ALA A 227 1.43 18.23 -8.98
N TYR A 228 2.41 18.72 -8.23
CA TYR A 228 3.78 18.92 -8.67
C TYR A 228 4.73 18.71 -7.47
N PRO A 229 6.06 18.64 -7.66
CA PRO A 229 6.98 18.42 -6.54
C PRO A 229 6.79 19.45 -5.40
N GLY A 230 6.27 18.98 -4.25
CA GLY A 230 5.98 19.82 -3.09
C GLY A 230 4.51 20.23 -2.92
N TYR A 231 3.66 19.96 -3.90
CA TYR A 231 2.21 20.18 -3.82
C TYR A 231 1.46 18.89 -4.12
N ALA A 232 0.62 18.45 -3.18
CA ALA A 232 -0.13 17.20 -3.27
C ALA A 232 -1.21 17.22 -4.37
N GLY A 233 -1.53 18.40 -4.92
CA GLY A 233 -2.64 18.62 -5.82
C GLY A 233 -3.90 19.10 -5.09
N GLU A 234 -4.93 19.40 -5.88
CA GLU A 234 -6.26 19.73 -5.37
C GLU A 234 -6.92 18.49 -4.78
N LEU A 235 -7.25 18.56 -3.49
CA LEU A 235 -7.79 17.45 -2.71
C LEU A 235 -9.08 17.86 -2.03
N SER A 236 -9.96 16.88 -1.78
CA SER A 236 -11.13 17.09 -0.94
C SER A 236 -10.70 17.34 0.50
N VAL A 237 -11.38 18.28 1.16
CA VAL A 237 -11.15 18.63 2.56
C VAL A 237 -12.39 18.31 3.38
N ASP A 238 -12.24 17.58 4.48
CA ASP A 238 -13.32 17.37 5.45
C ASP A 238 -13.61 18.69 6.17
N PRO A 239 -14.83 19.24 6.08
CA PRO A 239 -15.14 20.55 6.66
C PRO A 239 -15.13 20.55 8.19
N ARG A 240 -15.22 19.39 8.85
CA ARG A 240 -15.22 19.29 10.31
C ARG A 240 -13.81 19.12 10.88
N SER A 241 -12.97 18.34 10.22
CA SER A 241 -11.61 18.04 10.72
C SER A 241 -10.50 18.80 10.00
N GLY A 242 -10.78 19.41 8.85
CA GLY A 242 -9.77 19.98 7.95
C GLY A 242 -8.94 18.94 7.21
N ALA A 243 -9.26 17.65 7.35
CA ALA A 243 -8.48 16.56 6.77
C ALA A 243 -8.52 16.53 5.24
N SER A 244 -7.36 16.35 4.60
CA SER A 244 -7.27 16.19 3.15
C SER A 244 -7.31 14.72 2.74
N TYR A 245 -8.12 14.40 1.73
CA TYR A 245 -8.31 13.04 1.25
C TYR A 245 -8.71 13.03 -0.24
N ASN A 246 -8.53 11.89 -0.89
CA ASN A 246 -9.06 11.67 -2.24
C ASN A 246 -9.84 10.37 -2.39
N ALA A 247 -9.88 9.50 -1.37
CA ALA A 247 -10.58 8.23 -1.44
C ALA A 247 -11.44 7.99 -0.19
N ASN A 248 -12.68 7.56 -0.42
CA ASN A 248 -13.61 7.18 0.64
C ASN A 248 -13.63 5.65 0.86
N VAL A 249 -13.87 5.24 2.10
CA VAL A 249 -14.10 3.86 2.52
C VAL A 249 -15.48 3.73 3.18
N ALA A 250 -15.97 2.50 3.30
CA ALA A 250 -17.08 2.20 4.21
C ALA A 250 -16.78 2.73 5.64
N ASN A 251 -17.82 3.00 6.43
CA ASN A 251 -17.71 3.53 7.80
C ASN A 251 -17.17 4.98 7.92
N ARG A 252 -17.32 5.80 6.86
CA ARG A 252 -16.92 7.23 6.84
C ARG A 252 -15.42 7.48 7.01
N MET A 253 -14.59 6.44 6.94
CA MET A 253 -13.15 6.61 6.89
C MET A 253 -12.69 7.12 5.52
N LYS A 254 -11.57 7.82 5.54
CA LYS A 254 -11.02 8.54 4.40
C LYS A 254 -9.53 8.24 4.30
N HIS A 255 -9.04 8.15 3.08
CA HIS A 255 -7.62 7.93 2.81
C HIS A 255 -7.15 8.83 1.67
N LEU A 256 -5.83 8.97 1.61
CA LEU A 256 -5.12 9.59 0.51
C LEU A 256 -4.34 8.50 -0.22
N LEU A 257 -4.52 8.40 -1.54
CA LEU A 257 -3.90 7.39 -2.38
C LEU A 257 -3.18 8.07 -3.55
N SER A 258 -1.97 7.65 -3.88
CA SER A 258 -1.25 8.18 -5.03
C SER A 258 -1.92 7.77 -6.34
N ALA A 259 -1.75 8.58 -7.39
CA ALA A 259 -2.06 8.18 -8.74
C ALA A 259 -1.35 6.85 -9.08
N LEU A 260 -1.98 6.08 -9.95
CA LEU A 260 -1.36 4.92 -10.59
C LEU A 260 -1.00 5.31 -12.03
N PHE A 261 0.10 4.78 -12.52
CA PHE A 261 0.43 4.92 -13.93
C PHE A 261 -0.65 4.22 -14.76
N ASP A 262 -1.02 4.80 -15.89
CA ASP A 262 -1.94 4.19 -16.83
C ASP A 262 -1.13 3.70 -18.03
N PRO A 263 -1.07 2.37 -18.26
CA PRO A 263 -0.25 1.81 -19.32
C PRO A 263 -0.86 1.99 -20.72
N PHE A 264 -2.12 2.47 -20.82
CA PHE A 264 -2.75 2.79 -22.11
C PHE A 264 -2.52 4.24 -22.53
N THR A 265 -2.47 5.17 -21.56
CA THR A 265 -2.25 6.60 -21.84
C THR A 265 -0.81 7.05 -21.59
N ASN A 266 0.03 6.19 -21.01
CA ASN A 266 1.40 6.50 -20.58
C ASN A 266 1.47 7.72 -19.66
N SER A 267 0.48 7.88 -18.78
CA SER A 267 0.38 9.04 -17.89
C SER A 267 -0.12 8.66 -16.49
N CYS A 268 0.15 9.53 -15.53
CA CYS A 268 -0.37 9.43 -14.18
C CYS A 268 -1.64 10.29 -14.07
N SER A 269 -2.73 9.72 -13.55
CA SER A 269 -3.96 10.47 -13.27
C SER A 269 -4.41 10.23 -11.83
N PRO A 270 -4.60 11.28 -11.02
CA PRO A 270 -5.07 11.14 -9.64
C PRO A 270 -6.50 10.64 -9.58
N LEU A 271 -6.91 10.12 -8.42
CA LEU A 271 -8.27 9.66 -8.22
C LEU A 271 -9.24 10.86 -8.18
N GLY A 272 -10.30 10.84 -9.00
CA GLY A 272 -11.28 11.93 -9.08
C GLY A 272 -11.22 12.78 -10.35
N THR A 273 -10.47 12.35 -11.37
CA THR A 273 -10.47 12.98 -12.69
C THR A 273 -11.64 12.51 -13.54
N GLY A 274 -12.82 13.05 -13.25
CA GLY A 274 -13.98 13.01 -14.13
C GLY A 274 -14.81 14.25 -13.85
N ARG A 275 -14.65 15.29 -14.69
CA ARG A 275 -15.74 16.22 -14.92
C ARG A 275 -16.87 15.47 -15.63
#